data_AF-A0A0C9QYG0-F1
#
_entry.id   AF-A0A0C9QYG0-F1
#
_cell.length_a   1.000
_cell.length_b   1.000
_cell.length_c   1.000
_cell.angle_alpha   90.00
_cell.angle_beta   90.00
_cell.angle_gamma   90.00
#
_symmetry.space_group_name_H-M   'P 1'
#
loop_
_entity.id
_entity.type
_entity.pdbx_description
1 polymer ?
#
loop_
_entity_poly.entity_id
_entity_poly.type
_entity_poly.pdbx_seq_one_letter_code
_entity_poly.pdbx_strand_id
1 'polypeptide(L)'
;WSGAKTRFLMVKYVDFKDLVGQKGGFRTKKMFWTRLTNLLNHEFGGTLSAVQVENKWKSLERSYKRARTKNNTSGHHRVPCE
;
A
#
# COMPACT_ATOMS: atom_id res chain seq x y z
N TRP A 1 4.34 7.99 -8.60
CA TRP A 1 3.70 7.99 -7.26
C TRP A 1 4.19 9.22 -6.52
N SER A 2 3.30 10.13 -6.12
CA SER A 2 3.67 11.28 -5.27
C SER A 2 3.61 10.89 -3.79
N GLY A 3 4.24 11.69 -2.92
CA GLY A 3 4.18 11.50 -1.46
C GLY A 3 2.73 11.47 -0.95
N ALA A 4 1.90 12.41 -1.40
CA ALA A 4 0.47 12.46 -1.06
C ALA A 4 -0.30 11.20 -1.49
N LYS A 5 -0.11 10.73 -2.73
CA LYS A 5 -0.74 9.49 -3.24
C LYS A 5 -0.32 8.26 -2.42
N THR A 6 0.95 8.20 -2.04
CA THR A 6 1.52 7.10 -1.26
C THR A 6 0.97 7.10 0.17
N ARG A 7 0.90 8.26 0.82
CA ARG A 7 0.31 8.41 2.16
C ARG A 7 -1.17 8.07 2.16
N PHE A 8 -1.93 8.53 1.17
CA PHE A 8 -3.34 8.20 1.03
C PHE A 8 -3.55 6.69 0.87
N LEU A 9 -2.74 6.04 0.02
CA LEU A 9 -2.77 4.59 -0.15
C LEU A 9 -2.53 3.87 1.18
N MET A 10 -1.54 4.29 1.97
CA MET A 10 -1.22 3.70 3.27
C MET A 10 -2.38 3.80 4.26
N VAL A 11 -2.97 4.98 4.41
CA VAL A 11 -4.09 5.20 5.33
C VAL A 11 -5.28 4.32 4.92
N LYS A 12 -5.71 4.41 3.66
CA LYS A 12 -6.86 3.64 3.19
C LYS A 12 -6.63 2.14 3.20
N TYR A 13 -5.40 1.67 3.01
CA TYR A 13 -5.08 0.26 3.16
C TYR A 13 -5.32 -0.22 4.59
N VAL A 14 -4.89 0.54 5.60
CA VAL A 14 -5.10 0.18 7.01
C VAL A 14 -6.58 0.17 7.38
N ASP A 15 -7.36 1.14 6.91
CA ASP A 15 -8.81 1.21 7.17
C ASP A 15 -9.58 0.00 6.63
N PHE A 16 -9.11 -0.55 5.51
CA PHE A 16 -9.85 -1.55 4.74
C PHE A 16 -9.29 -2.96 4.81
N LYS A 17 -8.04 -3.16 5.25
CA LYS A 17 -7.40 -4.49 5.28
C LYS A 17 -8.18 -5.47 6.16
N ASP A 18 -8.74 -4.99 7.28
CA ASP A 18 -9.42 -5.82 8.27
C ASP A 18 -10.85 -6.16 7.83
N LEU A 19 -11.37 -5.45 6.82
CA LEU A 19 -12.67 -5.72 6.21
C LEU A 19 -12.63 -6.85 5.19
N VAL A 20 -11.44 -7.34 4.81
CA VAL A 20 -11.30 -8.45 3.85
C VAL A 20 -11.68 -9.77 4.53
N GLY A 21 -12.71 -10.44 4.00
CA GLY A 21 -13.20 -11.71 4.55
C GLY A 21 -14.19 -11.57 5.71
N GLN A 22 -14.46 -10.34 6.18
CA GLN A 22 -15.53 -10.08 7.16
C GLN A 22 -16.91 -10.08 6.49
N LYS A 23 -17.92 -10.55 7.23
CA LYS A 23 -19.32 -10.56 6.79
C LYS A 23 -19.82 -9.12 6.71
N GLY A 24 -20.10 -8.63 5.50
CA GLY A 24 -20.45 -7.21 5.23
C GLY A 24 -19.29 -6.34 4.73
N GLY A 25 -18.07 -6.89 4.65
CA GLY A 25 -16.89 -6.23 4.09
C GLY A 25 -16.54 -6.69 2.66
N PHE A 26 -15.25 -6.75 2.34
CA PHE A 26 -14.79 -7.20 1.02
C PHE A 26 -14.77 -8.73 0.92
N ARG A 27 -15.56 -9.30 0.00
CA ARG A 27 -15.61 -10.75 -0.23
C ARG A 27 -14.27 -11.33 -0.72
N THR A 28 -13.51 -10.57 -1.50
CA THR A 28 -12.20 -11.00 -2.02
C THR A 28 -11.18 -9.88 -1.96
N LYS A 29 -9.89 -10.24 -1.89
CA LYS A 29 -8.78 -9.28 -2.02
C LYS A 29 -8.84 -8.50 -3.34
N LYS A 30 -9.33 -9.12 -4.41
CA LYS A 30 -9.51 -8.45 -5.72
C LYS A 30 -10.49 -7.27 -5.62
N MET A 31 -11.66 -7.46 -5.00
CA MET A 31 -12.63 -6.37 -4.81
C MET A 31 -12.06 -5.25 -3.93
N PHE A 32 -11.32 -5.62 -2.88
CA PHE A 32 -10.64 -4.67 -2.03
C PHE A 32 -9.68 -3.77 -2.84
N TRP A 33 -8.79 -4.35 -3.64
CA TRP A 33 -7.86 -3.59 -4.48
C TRP A 33 -8.57 -2.76 -5.54
N THR A 34 -9.62 -3.27 -6.17
CA THR A 34 -10.44 -2.52 -7.11
C THR A 34 -11.08 -1.29 -6.45
N ARG A 35 -11.67 -1.45 -5.26
CA ARG A 35 -12.30 -0.33 -4.54
C ARG A 35 -11.28 0.72 -4.13
N LEU A 36 -10.14 0.29 -3.60
CA LEU A 36 -9.04 1.16 -3.21
C LEU A 36 -8.49 1.96 -4.41
N THR A 37 -8.37 1.31 -5.56
CA THR A 37 -7.91 1.94 -6.81
C THR A 37 -8.90 2.97 -7.30
N ASN A 38 -10.21 2.67 -7.27
CA ASN A 38 -11.24 3.63 -7.65
C ASN A 38 -11.21 4.89 -6.77
N LEU A 39 -11.05 4.72 -5.45
CA LEU A 39 -10.89 5.86 -4.53
C LEU A 39 -9.64 6.68 -4.84
N LEU A 40 -8.53 6.03 -5.12
CA LEU A 40 -7.26 6.70 -5.39
C LEU A 40 -7.30 7.45 -6.73
N ASN A 41 -7.95 6.87 -7.74
CA ASN A 41 -8.18 7.52 -9.03
C ASN A 41 -9.16 8.69 -8.91
N HIS A 42 -10.19 8.56 -8.09
CA HIS A 42 -11.15 9.64 -7.81
C HIS A 42 -10.49 10.83 -7.11
N GLU A 43 -9.69 10.58 -6.07
CA GLU A 43 -9.03 11.63 -5.29
C GLU A 43 -7.94 12.38 -6.07
N PHE A 44 -7.16 11.66 -6.88
CA PHE A 44 -5.96 12.22 -7.53
C PHE A 44 -6.06 12.33 -9.06
N GLY A 45 -7.25 12.13 -9.64
CA GLY A 45 -7.51 12.25 -11.07
C GLY A 45 -6.70 11.27 -11.94
N GLY A 46 -6.67 9.98 -11.57
CA GLY A 46 -5.81 8.97 -12.21
C GLY A 46 -6.53 7.86 -12.97
N THR A 47 -5.78 7.11 -13.76
CA THR A 47 -6.21 5.87 -14.45
C THR A 47 -5.36 4.67 -14.03
N LEU A 48 -5.03 4.59 -12.74
CA LEU A 48 -4.27 3.45 -12.22
C LEU A 48 -5.12 2.19 -12.23
N SER A 49 -4.49 1.05 -12.51
CA SER A 49 -5.11 -0.27 -12.40
C SER A 49 -4.93 -0.86 -11.01
N ALA A 50 -5.84 -1.77 -10.64
CA ALA A 50 -5.77 -2.47 -9.35
C ALA A 50 -4.43 -3.20 -9.14
N VAL A 51 -3.89 -3.77 -10.23
CA VAL A 51 -2.58 -4.44 -10.22
C VAL A 51 -1.44 -3.45 -9.95
N GLN A 52 -1.48 -2.26 -10.54
CA GLN A 52 -0.48 -1.22 -10.31
C GLN A 52 -0.48 -0.74 -8.85
N VAL A 53 -1.67 -0.55 -8.28
CA VAL A 53 -1.85 -0.14 -6.88
C VAL A 53 -1.37 -1.24 -5.93
N GLU A 54 -1.76 -2.49 -6.18
CA GLU A 54 -1.31 -3.65 -5.40
C GLU A 54 0.22 -3.81 -5.45
N ASN A 55 0.82 -3.72 -6.64
CA ASN A 55 2.27 -3.83 -6.81
C ASN A 55 3.01 -2.71 -6.08
N LYS A 56 2.48 -1.49 -6.10
CA LYS A 56 3.06 -0.39 -5.32
C LYS A 56 3.04 -0.70 -3.83
N TRP A 57 1.91 -1.17 -3.31
CA TRP A 57 1.81 -1.54 -1.90
C TRP A 57 2.84 -2.60 -1.51
N LYS A 58 2.93 -3.70 -2.28
CA LYS A 58 3.92 -4.76 -2.06
C LYS A 58 5.36 -4.24 -2.14
N SER A 59 5.62 -3.27 -3.02
CA SER A 59 6.93 -2.64 -3.09
C SER A 59 7.25 -1.82 -1.83
N LEU A 60 6.30 -1.03 -1.33
CA LEU A 60 6.46 -0.26 -0.09
C LEU A 60 6.70 -1.17 1.11
N GLU A 61 5.92 -2.25 1.22
CA GLU A 61 6.05 -3.21 2.31
C GLU A 61 7.42 -3.91 2.29
N ARG A 62 7.91 -4.30 1.11
CA ARG A 62 9.26 -4.87 0.94
C ARG A 62 10.35 -3.87 1.31
N SER A 63 10.24 -2.63 0.85
CA SER A 63 11.20 -1.57 1.19
C SER A 63 11.25 -1.32 2.70
N TYR A 64 10.09 -1.23 3.35
CA TYR A 64 9.98 -1.07 4.80
C TYR A 64 10.61 -2.25 5.56
N LYS A 65 10.27 -3.49 5.19
CA LYS A 65 10.85 -4.70 5.79
C LYS A 65 12.37 -4.73 5.62
N ARG A 66 12.88 -4.42 4.42
CA ARG A 66 14.31 -4.36 4.13
C ARG A 66 15.02 -3.30 4.95
N ALA A 67 14.44 -2.10 5.06
CA ALA A 67 15.00 -1.02 5.87
C ALA A 67 15.04 -1.39 7.34
N ARG A 68 13.97 -1.98 7.87
CA ARG A 68 13.92 -2.48 9.25
C ARG A 68 14.99 -3.53 9.52
N THR A 69 15.15 -4.52 8.65
CA THR A 69 16.16 -5.58 8.80
C THR A 69 17.59 -5.04 8.73
N LYS A 70 17.87 -4.17 7.74
CA LYS A 70 19.19 -3.56 7.55
C LYS A 70 19.58 -2.57 8.65
N ASN A 71 18.61 -1.81 9.17
CA ASN A 71 18.87 -0.86 10.24
C ASN A 71 19.02 -1.52 11.61
N ASN A 72 18.58 -2.78 11.75
CA ASN A 72 18.81 -3.64 12.90
C ASN A 72 20.11 -4.46 12.80
N THR A 73 20.85 -4.35 11.70
CA THR A 73 22.19 -4.93 11.52
C THR A 73 23.26 -3.84 11.57
N SER A 74 24.54 -4.24 11.65
CA SER A 74 25.69 -3.34 11.82
C SER A 74 25.63 -2.13 10.86
N GLY A 75 25.99 -0.96 11.40
CA GLY A 75 25.63 0.36 10.85
C GLY A 75 26.05 0.66 9.41
N HIS A 76 26.97 -0.11 8.83
CA HIS A 76 27.47 0.07 7.47
C HIS A 76 26.37 -0.14 6.38
N HIS A 77 25.31 -0.88 6.66
CA HIS A 77 24.28 -1.19 5.65
C HIS A 77 22.94 -0.47 5.88
N ARG A 78 22.92 0.55 6.75
CA ARG A 78 21.72 1.34 7.01
C ARG A 78 21.22 1.97 5.72
N VAL A 79 19.92 1.83 5.47
CA VAL A 79 19.24 2.45 4.32
C VAL A 79 18.21 3.45 4.85
N PRO A 80 18.11 4.63 4.21
CA PRO A 80 17.08 5.60 4.56
C PRO A 80 15.68 5.01 4.30
N CYS A 81 14.76 5.25 5.23
CA CYS A 81 13.34 5.00 5.04
C CYS A 81 12.75 6.20 4.30
N GLU A 82 12.53 6.09 2.99
CA GLU A 82 11.83 7.08 2.17
C GLU A 82 10.40 6.63 1.82
#